data_AF-A0A1E4REG2-F1
#
_entry.id   AF-A0A1E4REG2-F1
#
_cell.length_a   1.000
_cell.length_b   1.000
_cell.length_c   1.000
_cell.angle_alpha   90.00
_cell.angle_beta   90.00
_cell.angle_gamma   90.00
#
_symmetry.space_group_name_H-M   'P 1'
#
loop_
_entity.id
_entity.type
_entity.pdbx_description
1 polymer ?
#
loop_
_entity_poly.entity_id
_entity_poly.type
_entity_poly.pdbx_seq_one_letter_code
_entity_poly.pdbx_strand_id
1 'polypeptide(L)'
;MVLEASARRKIRYSAISAFLGITAYTRLKLEETHILKTTPLLSSYVSGYFTSLSSIPIFNLKILNFILISLFITVKFMKWAIFGKLSSNEIKNLKEKVNYTLWEFFFGFIIFYHNNTRLVSNSDFIIQDELIKFGGLFLVVLLLKCFHYLSVYRAFSIFYINRTKPKILPFIRFATGLILLNLIDGLLAYRFYQEVMYNHLSSVTIENNILIAIFGFEILNLFPLILLTSIKYGLNCYEYWKFDGLIDRHQYNDLKILKWCDFKLKVNYICEFLVNLLRFSMTCTFSVIFLYLYTFPLHILPSSYLSLRVLILKTRCLVDLKKRQFKLQKLLVPPNDSLLNQNKCIVCFEEFSTDHGKDVRVLKNCNHLFHYGCLKNWIDYSSCCPICRKKI
;
A
#
# COMPACT_ATOMS: atom_id res chain seq x y z
N MET A 1 15.65 36.71 -14.36
CA MET A 1 16.27 36.16 -15.59
C MET A 1 17.04 34.84 -15.37
N VAL A 2 16.63 33.99 -14.41
CA VAL A 2 17.29 32.68 -14.12
C VAL A 2 16.27 31.50 -14.10
N LEU A 3 14.97 31.75 -14.32
CA LEU A 3 13.94 30.71 -14.22
C LEU A 3 13.55 30.04 -15.56
N GLU A 4 14.07 30.49 -16.70
CA GLU A 4 13.77 29.86 -18.02
C GLU A 4 14.76 28.78 -18.46
N ALA A 5 15.86 28.56 -17.73
CA ALA A 5 16.92 27.61 -18.12
C ALA A 5 16.67 26.15 -17.67
N SER A 6 15.72 25.91 -16.76
CA SER A 6 15.42 24.56 -16.23
C SER A 6 14.37 23.80 -17.06
N ALA A 7 13.46 24.50 -17.74
CA ALA A 7 12.42 23.88 -18.56
C ALA A 7 12.96 23.34 -19.90
N ARG A 8 13.99 23.97 -20.49
CA ARG A 8 14.58 23.54 -21.77
C ARG A 8 15.42 22.26 -21.68
N ARG A 9 15.84 21.82 -20.49
CA ARG A 9 16.66 20.60 -20.31
C ARG A 9 15.85 19.30 -20.25
N LYS A 10 14.54 19.35 -19.95
CA LYS A 10 13.70 18.13 -19.87
C LYS A 10 13.22 17.59 -21.22
N ILE A 11 13.28 18.39 -22.29
CA ILE A 11 12.79 17.99 -23.63
C ILE A 11 13.90 17.29 -24.46
N ARG A 12 15.18 17.47 -24.12
CA ARG A 12 16.30 16.90 -24.89
C ARG A 12 16.45 15.38 -24.75
N TYR A 13 16.10 14.76 -23.62
CA TYR A 13 16.23 13.30 -23.46
C TYR A 13 15.23 12.50 -24.29
N SER A 14 14.05 13.07 -24.60
CA SER A 14 13.05 12.43 -25.47
C SER A 14 13.44 12.49 -26.95
N ALA A 15 14.07 13.59 -27.37
CA ALA A 15 14.57 13.76 -28.73
C ALA A 15 15.81 12.88 -28.96
N ILE A 16 16.72 12.79 -27.99
CA ILE A 16 17.91 11.93 -28.08
C ILE A 16 17.52 10.44 -28.10
N SER A 17 16.52 10.02 -27.31
CA SER A 17 16.02 8.63 -27.36
C SER A 17 15.30 8.30 -28.68
N ALA A 18 14.55 9.26 -29.25
CA ALA A 18 13.93 9.10 -30.55
C ALA A 18 14.98 9.11 -31.69
N PHE A 19 16.01 9.95 -31.58
CA PHE A 19 17.11 10.02 -32.55
C PHE A 19 17.95 8.74 -32.53
N LEU A 20 18.24 8.18 -31.35
CA LEU A 20 18.89 6.87 -31.21
C LEU A 20 18.04 5.74 -31.81
N GLY A 21 16.71 5.77 -31.59
CA GLY A 21 15.78 4.83 -32.22
C GLY A 21 15.72 4.93 -33.74
N ILE A 22 15.73 6.16 -34.28
CA ILE A 22 15.74 6.40 -35.73
C ILE A 22 17.07 5.98 -36.36
N THR A 23 18.22 6.29 -35.71
CA THR A 23 19.54 5.84 -36.21
C THR A 23 19.69 4.32 -36.20
N ALA A 24 19.08 3.63 -35.22
CA ALA A 24 19.05 2.17 -35.16
C ALA A 24 18.16 1.57 -36.27
N TYR A 25 17.01 2.20 -36.53
CA TYR A 25 16.09 1.80 -37.60
C TYR A 25 16.66 2.03 -39.01
N THR A 26 17.31 3.16 -39.24
CA THR A 26 17.95 3.45 -40.55
C THR A 26 19.15 2.56 -40.82
N ARG A 27 19.85 2.07 -39.78
CA ARG A 27 20.98 1.14 -39.94
C ARG A 27 20.50 -0.29 -40.26
N LEU A 28 19.35 -0.70 -39.73
CA LEU A 28 18.69 -1.98 -40.08
C LEU A 28 18.21 -1.99 -41.54
N LYS A 29 17.70 -0.87 -42.05
CA LYS A 29 17.24 -0.77 -43.46
C LYS A 29 18.40 -0.82 -44.48
N LEU A 30 19.62 -0.45 -44.07
CA LEU A 30 20.83 -0.54 -44.90
C LEU A 30 21.40 -1.97 -44.94
N GLU A 31 21.28 -2.74 -43.85
CA GLU A 31 21.75 -4.14 -43.81
C GLU A 31 20.78 -5.11 -44.52
N GLU A 32 19.47 -4.85 -44.51
CA GLU A 32 18.49 -5.65 -45.28
C GLU A 32 18.72 -5.58 -46.80
N THR A 33 19.24 -4.47 -47.32
CA THR A 33 19.53 -4.34 -48.76
C THR A 33 20.75 -5.14 -49.23
N HIS A 34 21.59 -5.62 -48.31
CA HIS A 34 22.78 -6.42 -48.65
C HIS A 34 22.59 -7.94 -48.53
N ILE A 35 21.49 -8.43 -47.92
CA ILE A 35 21.33 -9.85 -47.57
C ILE A 35 20.32 -10.58 -48.49
N LEU A 36 19.57 -9.86 -49.33
CA LEU A 36 18.59 -10.46 -50.25
C LEU A 36 19.21 -10.89 -51.60
N LYS A 37 20.20 -11.77 -51.55
CA LYS A 37 20.56 -12.67 -52.66
C LYS A 37 21.05 -14.00 -52.10
N THR A 38 20.14 -14.96 -51.88
CA THR A 38 20.20 -16.37 -52.30
C THR A 38 19.16 -17.21 -51.55
N THR A 39 18.55 -18.15 -52.28
CA THR A 39 17.37 -18.98 -51.98
C THR A 39 17.72 -20.24 -51.12
N PRO A 40 16.84 -21.25 -50.95
CA PRO A 40 16.14 -21.54 -49.69
C PRO A 40 16.56 -22.88 -49.05
N LEU A 41 17.20 -22.85 -47.88
CA LEU A 41 17.46 -24.02 -47.02
C LEU A 41 17.18 -23.71 -45.52
N LEU A 42 16.17 -22.88 -45.29
CA LEU A 42 15.97 -22.05 -44.09
C LEU A 42 15.23 -22.74 -42.92
N SER A 43 15.32 -24.06 -42.75
CA SER A 43 14.64 -24.76 -41.64
C SER A 43 15.59 -25.25 -40.55
N SER A 44 16.76 -25.78 -40.89
CA SER A 44 17.74 -26.27 -39.91
C SER A 44 18.73 -25.19 -39.43
N TYR A 45 19.03 -24.20 -40.27
CA TYR A 45 19.95 -23.11 -39.93
C TYR A 45 19.35 -22.05 -38.99
N VAL A 46 18.02 -21.87 -39.00
CA VAL A 46 17.34 -20.87 -38.15
C VAL A 46 17.38 -21.28 -36.68
N SER A 47 17.34 -22.58 -36.38
CA SER A 47 17.47 -23.09 -35.00
C SER A 47 18.88 -22.87 -34.45
N GLY A 48 19.92 -23.05 -35.28
CA GLY A 48 21.32 -22.76 -34.91
C GLY A 48 21.65 -21.27 -34.83
N TYR A 49 21.00 -20.44 -35.66
CA TYR A 49 21.21 -18.99 -35.63
C TYR A 49 20.53 -18.33 -34.42
N PHE A 50 19.36 -18.82 -33.99
CA PHE A 50 18.69 -18.27 -32.80
C PHE A 50 19.48 -18.56 -31.51
N THR A 51 20.12 -19.74 -31.42
CA THR A 51 20.99 -20.11 -30.30
C THR A 51 22.36 -19.40 -30.35
N SER A 52 22.86 -19.03 -31.53
CA SER A 52 24.05 -18.17 -31.67
C SER A 52 23.77 -16.67 -31.53
N LEU A 53 22.52 -16.22 -31.71
CA LEU A 53 22.16 -14.81 -31.53
C LEU A 53 21.97 -14.46 -30.05
N SER A 54 21.52 -15.43 -29.24
CA SER A 54 21.46 -15.32 -27.77
C SER A 54 22.81 -15.28 -27.07
N SER A 55 23.91 -15.63 -27.75
CA SER A 55 25.28 -15.58 -27.17
C SER A 55 26.01 -14.27 -27.46
N ILE A 56 25.41 -13.35 -28.24
CA ILE A 56 26.02 -12.04 -28.50
C ILE A 56 25.62 -11.08 -27.36
N PRO A 57 26.57 -10.61 -26.52
CA PRO A 57 26.27 -9.74 -25.39
C PRO A 57 25.57 -8.44 -25.81
N ILE A 58 25.82 -7.97 -27.05
CA ILE A 58 25.18 -6.80 -27.65
C ILE A 58 23.69 -7.04 -27.98
N PHE A 59 23.30 -8.26 -28.36
CA PHE A 59 21.90 -8.62 -28.64
C PHE A 59 21.09 -8.76 -27.35
N ASN A 60 21.66 -9.43 -26.33
CA ASN A 60 21.05 -9.53 -25.01
C ASN A 60 20.88 -8.16 -24.36
N LEU A 61 21.84 -7.25 -24.54
CA LEU A 61 21.74 -5.87 -24.04
C LEU A 61 20.65 -5.05 -24.77
N LYS A 62 20.41 -5.31 -26.07
CA LYS A 62 19.31 -4.70 -26.83
C LYS A 62 17.93 -5.19 -26.35
N ILE A 63 17.78 -6.49 -26.11
CA ILE A 63 16.52 -7.07 -25.59
C ILE A 63 16.25 -6.58 -24.17
N LEU A 64 17.25 -6.62 -23.28
CA LEU A 64 17.11 -6.15 -21.90
C LEU A 64 16.68 -4.68 -21.87
N ASN A 65 17.31 -3.83 -22.69
CA ASN A 65 16.92 -2.43 -22.81
C ASN A 65 15.47 -2.27 -23.32
N PHE A 66 15.07 -3.07 -24.31
CA PHE A 66 13.69 -3.06 -24.79
C PHE A 66 12.68 -3.45 -23.69
N ILE A 67 12.98 -4.49 -22.91
CA ILE A 67 12.16 -4.93 -21.76
C ILE A 67 12.06 -3.82 -20.71
N LEU A 68 13.19 -3.19 -20.35
CA LEU A 68 13.21 -2.10 -19.37
C LEU A 68 12.44 -0.87 -19.85
N ILE A 69 12.56 -0.52 -21.13
CA ILE A 69 11.80 0.60 -21.73
C ILE A 69 10.31 0.27 -21.74
N SER A 70 9.93 -0.94 -22.16
CA SER A 70 8.54 -1.40 -22.13
C SER A 70 7.96 -1.34 -20.72
N LEU A 71 8.69 -1.87 -19.73
CA LEU A 71 8.32 -1.81 -18.32
C LEU A 71 8.19 -0.36 -17.81
N PHE A 72 9.08 0.53 -18.22
CA PHE A 72 8.99 1.94 -17.84
C PHE A 72 7.76 2.64 -18.46
N ILE A 73 7.43 2.32 -19.71
CA ILE A 73 6.23 2.82 -20.39
C ILE A 73 4.98 2.28 -19.72
N THR A 74 4.92 0.99 -19.41
CA THR A 74 3.76 0.38 -18.73
C THR A 74 3.59 0.95 -17.34
N VAL A 75 4.66 1.13 -16.55
CA VAL A 75 4.57 1.77 -15.23
C VAL A 75 4.09 3.21 -15.34
N LYS A 76 4.57 3.99 -16.32
CA LYS A 76 4.08 5.35 -16.58
C LYS A 76 2.61 5.37 -16.97
N PHE A 77 2.19 4.44 -17.82
CA PHE A 77 0.81 4.27 -18.23
C PHE A 77 -0.07 3.91 -17.04
N MET A 78 0.31 2.91 -16.24
CA MET A 78 -0.41 2.47 -15.04
C MET A 78 -0.52 3.59 -13.99
N LYS A 79 0.57 4.32 -13.75
CA LYS A 79 0.56 5.52 -12.90
C LYS A 79 -0.41 6.57 -13.47
N TRP A 80 -0.35 6.84 -14.77
CA TRP A 80 -1.23 7.80 -15.43
C TRP A 80 -2.67 7.31 -15.54
N ALA A 81 -2.96 6.02 -15.49
CA ALA A 81 -4.30 5.45 -15.53
C ALA A 81 -4.93 5.46 -14.14
N ILE A 82 -4.18 5.10 -13.09
CA ILE A 82 -4.68 4.96 -11.73
C ILE A 82 -4.59 6.28 -10.95
N PHE A 83 -3.39 6.85 -10.80
CA PHE A 83 -3.11 7.95 -9.83
C PHE A 83 -3.10 9.34 -10.47
N GLY A 84 -2.66 9.44 -11.72
CA GLY A 84 -2.72 10.67 -12.51
C GLY A 84 -1.57 11.59 -12.12
N LYS A 85 -1.87 12.84 -11.78
CA LYS A 85 -0.87 13.75 -11.24
C LYS A 85 -0.61 13.38 -9.77
N LEU A 86 0.66 13.09 -9.48
CA LEU A 86 1.14 12.82 -8.13
C LEU A 86 1.47 14.15 -7.43
N SER A 87 1.08 14.26 -6.16
CA SER A 87 1.45 15.37 -5.28
C SER A 87 2.91 15.26 -4.84
N SER A 88 3.53 16.38 -4.48
CA SER A 88 4.87 16.42 -3.89
C SER A 88 4.97 15.57 -2.63
N ASN A 89 3.92 15.57 -1.80
CA ASN A 89 3.87 14.78 -0.57
C ASN A 89 3.82 13.27 -0.84
N GLU A 90 3.10 12.86 -1.89
CA GLU A 90 3.06 11.46 -2.33
C GLU A 90 4.44 10.98 -2.76
N ILE A 91 5.15 11.81 -3.53
CA ILE A 91 6.49 11.50 -4.02
C ILE A 91 7.48 11.41 -2.86
N LYS A 92 7.41 12.33 -1.89
CA LYS A 92 8.29 12.32 -0.71
C LYS A 92 8.10 11.04 0.11
N ASN A 93 6.86 10.72 0.47
CA ASN A 93 6.53 9.52 1.24
C ASN A 93 6.89 8.23 0.48
N LEU A 94 6.69 8.20 -0.84
CA LEU A 94 7.12 7.08 -1.67
C LEU A 94 8.63 6.90 -1.64
N LYS A 95 9.40 7.97 -1.80
CA LYS A 95 10.87 7.93 -1.80
C LYS A 95 11.42 7.37 -0.48
N GLU A 96 10.88 7.82 0.65
CA GLU A 96 11.30 7.33 1.98
C GLU A 96 11.08 5.82 2.13
N LYS A 97 9.92 5.31 1.69
CA LYS A 97 9.61 3.87 1.77
C LYS A 97 10.40 3.03 0.77
N VAL A 98 10.58 3.53 -0.45
CA VAL A 98 11.35 2.83 -1.50
C VAL A 98 12.81 2.66 -1.08
N ASN A 99 13.40 3.68 -0.45
CA ASN A 99 14.77 3.58 0.06
C ASN A 99 14.93 2.43 1.07
N TYR A 100 13.95 2.22 1.94
CA TYR A 100 13.97 1.12 2.88
C TYR A 100 13.86 -0.25 2.18
N THR A 101 12.95 -0.38 1.21
CA THR A 101 12.80 -1.62 0.43
C THR A 101 14.01 -1.97 -0.43
N LEU A 102 14.78 -0.95 -0.85
CA LEU A 102 16.04 -1.17 -1.57
C LEU A 102 17.08 -1.80 -0.64
N TRP A 103 17.16 -1.37 0.63
CA TRP A 103 18.06 -1.97 1.61
C TRP A 103 17.74 -3.42 1.92
N GLU A 104 16.46 -3.76 2.08
CA GLU A 104 16.00 -5.16 2.16
C GLU A 104 16.61 -5.93 0.98
N PHE A 105 16.32 -5.51 -0.25
CA PHE A 105 16.82 -6.21 -1.43
C PHE A 105 18.34 -6.38 -1.50
N PHE A 106 19.12 -5.35 -1.13
CA PHE A 106 20.58 -5.48 -1.09
C PHE A 106 21.03 -6.60 -0.14
N PHE A 107 20.44 -6.72 1.05
CA PHE A 107 20.74 -7.83 1.96
C PHE A 107 20.27 -9.18 1.41
N GLY A 108 19.08 -9.22 0.79
CA GLY A 108 18.56 -10.43 0.16
C GLY A 108 19.47 -10.92 -0.97
N PHE A 109 20.00 -10.00 -1.78
CA PHE A 109 20.95 -10.28 -2.85
C PHE A 109 22.26 -10.84 -2.31
N ILE A 110 22.81 -10.25 -1.24
CA ILE A 110 24.06 -10.73 -0.63
C ILE A 110 23.91 -12.17 -0.12
N ILE A 111 22.79 -12.47 0.56
CA ILE A 111 22.50 -13.83 1.04
C ILE A 111 22.37 -14.80 -0.14
N PHE A 112 21.61 -14.41 -1.17
CA PHE A 112 21.44 -15.21 -2.37
C PHE A 112 22.76 -15.49 -3.07
N TYR A 113 23.57 -14.45 -3.30
CA TYR A 113 24.88 -14.56 -3.94
C TYR A 113 25.80 -15.48 -3.13
N HIS A 114 25.90 -15.26 -1.82
CA HIS A 114 26.78 -16.06 -0.96
C HIS A 114 26.38 -17.53 -0.92
N ASN A 115 25.08 -17.83 -0.80
CA ASN A 115 24.61 -19.21 -0.73
C ASN A 115 24.86 -19.96 -2.05
N ASN A 116 24.62 -19.33 -3.21
CA ASN A 116 24.88 -19.96 -4.50
C ASN A 116 26.39 -20.14 -4.77
N THR A 117 27.23 -19.18 -4.37
CA THR A 117 28.69 -19.33 -4.48
C THR A 117 29.24 -20.48 -3.63
N ARG A 118 28.54 -20.88 -2.56
CA ARG A 118 28.94 -22.01 -1.72
C ARG A 118 28.60 -23.37 -2.32
N LEU A 119 27.58 -23.43 -3.19
CA LEU A 119 27.03 -24.68 -3.74
C LEU A 119 27.61 -25.06 -5.10
N VAL A 120 28.14 -24.11 -5.88
CA VAL A 120 28.57 -24.34 -7.26
C VAL A 120 30.03 -23.90 -7.46
N SER A 121 30.95 -24.87 -7.49
CA SER A 121 32.38 -24.62 -7.72
C SER A 121 32.77 -24.49 -9.20
N ASN A 122 31.86 -24.78 -10.15
CA ASN A 122 32.11 -24.73 -11.59
C ASN A 122 30.82 -24.41 -12.36
N SER A 123 30.48 -23.13 -12.57
CA SER A 123 29.68 -22.64 -13.72
C SER A 123 29.25 -21.17 -13.55
N ASP A 124 30.09 -20.24 -14.00
CA ASP A 124 29.79 -18.79 -14.00
C ASP A 124 28.51 -18.44 -14.78
N PHE A 125 28.13 -19.26 -15.77
CA PHE A 125 26.94 -19.04 -16.60
C PHE A 125 25.62 -19.28 -15.85
N ILE A 126 25.53 -20.30 -14.98
CA ILE A 126 24.31 -20.61 -14.21
C ILE A 126 24.04 -19.51 -13.18
N ILE A 127 25.10 -18.95 -12.60
CA ILE A 127 25.01 -17.87 -11.62
C ILE A 127 24.42 -16.61 -12.28
N GLN A 128 24.79 -16.28 -13.52
CA GLN A 128 24.27 -15.11 -14.22
C GLN A 128 22.76 -15.19 -14.49
N ASP A 129 22.26 -16.34 -14.92
CA ASP A 129 20.83 -16.52 -15.20
C ASP A 129 19.97 -16.36 -13.94
N GLU A 130 20.41 -16.92 -12.82
CA GLU A 130 19.69 -16.79 -11.55
C GLU A 130 19.73 -15.36 -10.97
N LEU A 131 20.82 -14.63 -11.20
CA LEU A 131 20.91 -13.22 -10.83
C LEU A 131 19.93 -12.35 -11.63
N ILE A 132 19.74 -12.65 -12.92
CA ILE A 132 18.77 -11.95 -13.77
C ILE A 132 17.34 -12.24 -13.28
N LYS A 133 17.03 -13.49 -12.93
CA LYS A 133 15.73 -13.86 -12.34
C LYS A 133 15.47 -13.13 -11.02
N PHE A 134 16.45 -13.09 -10.12
CA PHE A 134 16.37 -12.37 -8.85
C PHE A 134 16.10 -10.88 -9.06
N GLY A 135 16.87 -10.24 -9.96
CA GLY A 135 16.71 -8.83 -10.30
C GLY A 135 15.34 -8.51 -10.92
N GLY A 136 14.83 -9.38 -11.80
CA GLY A 136 13.51 -9.25 -12.41
C GLY A 136 12.37 -9.37 -11.40
N LEU A 137 12.37 -10.41 -10.57
CA LEU A 137 11.36 -10.62 -9.53
C LEU A 137 11.34 -9.48 -8.52
N PHE A 138 12.51 -8.98 -8.13
CA PHE A 138 12.60 -7.82 -7.27
C PHE A 138 12.03 -6.56 -7.90
N LEU A 139 12.36 -6.29 -9.16
CA LEU A 139 11.82 -5.12 -9.84
C LEU A 139 10.29 -5.15 -9.84
N VAL A 140 9.69 -6.33 -10.07
CA VAL A 140 8.24 -6.52 -10.00
C VAL A 140 7.70 -6.27 -8.59
N VAL A 141 8.28 -6.88 -7.55
CA VAL A 141 7.83 -6.68 -6.16
C VAL A 141 8.03 -5.24 -5.70
N LEU A 142 9.11 -4.58 -6.10
CA LEU A 142 9.37 -3.17 -5.81
C LEU A 142 8.30 -2.27 -6.43
N LEU A 143 7.96 -2.50 -7.71
CA LEU A 143 6.90 -1.77 -8.39
C LEU A 143 5.53 -2.00 -7.72
N LEU A 144 5.25 -3.24 -7.32
CA LEU A 144 4.03 -3.60 -6.61
C LEU A 144 3.95 -2.87 -5.26
N LYS A 145 5.03 -2.87 -4.45
CA LYS A 145 5.15 -2.11 -3.20
C LYS A 145 4.95 -0.61 -3.44
N CYS A 146 5.50 -0.04 -4.51
CA CYS A 146 5.29 1.37 -4.86
C CYS A 146 3.80 1.70 -5.08
N PHE A 147 3.08 0.88 -5.84
CA PHE A 147 1.64 1.09 -6.08
C PHE A 147 0.81 0.95 -4.81
N HIS A 148 1.16 0.01 -3.93
CA HIS A 148 0.55 -0.11 -2.60
C HIS A 148 0.80 1.12 -1.72
N TYR A 149 2.02 1.64 -1.67
CA TYR A 149 2.33 2.83 -0.88
C TYR A 149 1.58 4.06 -1.36
N LEU A 150 1.42 4.19 -2.68
CA LEU A 150 0.61 5.24 -3.29
C LEU A 150 -0.88 5.04 -3.01
N SER A 151 -1.41 3.81 -3.07
CA SER A 151 -2.83 3.53 -2.81
C SER A 151 -3.22 3.88 -1.37
N VAL A 152 -2.40 3.54 -0.38
CA VAL A 152 -2.63 3.90 1.03
C VAL A 152 -2.79 5.40 1.21
N TYR A 153 -1.90 6.21 0.62
CA TYR A 153 -1.96 7.67 0.76
C TYR A 153 -3.12 8.28 -0.03
N ARG A 154 -3.39 7.78 -1.24
CA ARG A 154 -4.46 8.28 -2.11
C ARG A 154 -5.84 7.98 -1.54
N ALA A 155 -6.03 6.82 -0.90
CA ALA A 155 -7.28 6.43 -0.23
C ALA A 155 -7.69 7.40 0.89
N PHE A 156 -6.75 8.15 1.46
CA PHE A 156 -7.02 9.21 2.44
C PHE A 156 -7.16 10.59 1.76
N SER A 157 -6.18 10.97 0.95
CA SER A 157 -6.07 12.34 0.42
C SER A 157 -7.11 12.71 -0.64
N ILE A 158 -7.67 11.74 -1.37
CA ILE A 158 -8.62 12.01 -2.47
C ILE A 158 -9.90 12.73 -2.01
N PHE A 159 -10.37 12.44 -0.80
CA PHE A 159 -11.55 13.07 -0.21
C PHE A 159 -11.27 14.50 0.23
N TYR A 160 -10.08 14.75 0.78
CA TYR A 160 -9.66 16.10 1.18
C TYR A 160 -9.51 17.03 -0.04
N ILE A 161 -8.88 16.54 -1.11
CA ILE A 161 -8.62 17.34 -2.33
C ILE A 161 -9.93 17.73 -3.05
N ASN A 162 -10.92 16.82 -3.09
CA ASN A 162 -12.16 17.06 -3.83
C ASN A 162 -13.30 17.63 -2.96
N ARG A 163 -13.04 17.96 -1.69
CA ARG A 163 -14.07 18.47 -0.76
C ARG A 163 -14.80 19.70 -1.28
N THR A 164 -14.09 20.64 -1.88
CA THR A 164 -14.68 21.92 -2.34
C THR A 164 -15.36 21.84 -3.71
N LYS A 165 -14.98 20.86 -4.53
CA LYS A 165 -15.50 20.67 -5.89
C LYS A 165 -15.63 19.17 -6.17
N PRO A 166 -16.77 18.55 -5.83
CA PRO A 166 -16.97 17.12 -6.02
C PRO A 166 -16.89 16.77 -7.51
N LYS A 167 -15.88 15.99 -7.88
CA LYS A 167 -15.75 15.39 -9.22
C LYS A 167 -15.77 13.89 -9.06
N ILE A 168 -16.63 13.20 -9.80
CA ILE A 168 -16.80 11.74 -9.66
C ILE A 168 -15.65 10.94 -10.30
N LEU A 169 -15.08 11.46 -11.38
CA LEU A 169 -14.10 10.77 -12.21
C LEU A 169 -12.84 10.32 -11.43
N PRO A 170 -12.20 11.15 -10.58
CA PRO A 170 -11.06 10.72 -9.77
C PRO A 170 -11.37 9.54 -8.83
N PHE A 171 -12.59 9.47 -8.29
CA PHE A 171 -12.99 8.38 -7.40
C PHE A 171 -13.14 7.07 -8.16
N ILE A 172 -13.90 7.07 -9.27
CA ILE A 172 -14.09 5.88 -10.11
C ILE A 172 -12.74 5.36 -10.59
N ARG A 173 -11.89 6.26 -11.07
CA ARG A 173 -10.57 5.92 -11.59
C ARG A 173 -9.63 5.33 -10.54
N PHE A 174 -9.65 5.83 -9.31
CA PHE A 174 -8.88 5.23 -8.22
C PHE A 174 -9.47 3.89 -7.80
N ALA A 175 -10.80 3.77 -7.73
CA ALA A 175 -11.49 2.52 -7.42
C ALA A 175 -11.15 1.40 -8.42
N THR A 176 -11.16 1.70 -9.73
CA THR A 176 -10.79 0.73 -10.77
C THR A 176 -9.34 0.28 -10.63
N GLY A 177 -8.42 1.20 -10.31
CA GLY A 177 -7.03 0.84 -10.07
C GLY A 177 -6.82 0.01 -8.80
N LEU A 178 -7.61 0.27 -7.76
CA LEU A 178 -7.58 -0.50 -6.53
C LEU A 178 -8.11 -1.92 -6.74
N ILE A 179 -9.18 -2.09 -7.51
CA ILE A 179 -9.72 -3.41 -7.89
C ILE A 179 -8.67 -4.19 -8.69
N LEU A 180 -8.05 -3.54 -9.69
CA LEU A 180 -7.00 -4.16 -10.49
C LEU A 180 -5.81 -4.60 -9.62
N LEU A 181 -5.39 -3.79 -8.66
CA LEU A 181 -4.29 -4.14 -7.76
C LEU A 181 -4.64 -5.35 -6.88
N ASN A 182 -5.86 -5.39 -6.32
CA ASN A 182 -6.34 -6.58 -5.58
C ASN A 182 -6.37 -7.84 -6.47
N LEU A 183 -6.79 -7.71 -7.73
CA LEU A 183 -6.80 -8.82 -8.69
C LEU A 183 -5.38 -9.34 -8.94
N ILE A 184 -4.43 -8.44 -9.19
CA ILE A 184 -3.02 -8.79 -9.42
C ILE A 184 -2.46 -9.51 -8.18
N ASP A 185 -2.66 -8.97 -6.98
CA ASP A 185 -2.13 -9.58 -5.76
C ASP A 185 -2.77 -10.95 -5.47
N GLY A 186 -4.08 -11.09 -5.72
CA GLY A 186 -4.79 -12.35 -5.57
C GLY A 186 -4.29 -13.42 -6.55
N LEU A 187 -4.04 -13.04 -7.81
CA LEU A 187 -3.48 -13.93 -8.82
C LEU A 187 -2.04 -14.35 -8.48
N LEU A 188 -1.21 -13.42 -8.00
CA LEU A 188 0.16 -13.72 -7.58
C LEU A 188 0.18 -14.63 -6.34
N ALA A 189 -0.68 -14.38 -5.35
CA ALA A 189 -0.82 -15.23 -4.17
C ALA A 189 -1.31 -16.64 -4.54
N TYR A 190 -2.26 -16.74 -5.47
CA TYR A 190 -2.74 -18.03 -5.97
C TYR A 190 -1.66 -18.80 -6.72
N ARG A 191 -0.89 -18.13 -7.59
CA ARG A 191 0.24 -18.74 -8.29
C ARG A 191 1.29 -19.26 -7.32
N PHE A 192 1.65 -18.47 -6.31
CA PHE A 192 2.57 -18.90 -5.26
C PHE A 192 2.05 -20.13 -4.51
N TYR A 193 0.76 -20.16 -4.15
CA TYR A 193 0.15 -21.32 -3.51
C TYR A 193 0.22 -22.58 -4.40
N GLN A 194 -0.07 -22.45 -5.69
CA GLN A 194 0.04 -23.55 -6.64
C GLN A 194 1.47 -24.08 -6.74
N GLU A 195 2.47 -23.21 -6.83
CA GLU A 195 3.88 -23.60 -6.90
C GLU A 195 4.31 -24.34 -5.64
N VAL A 196 3.90 -23.88 -4.44
CA VAL A 196 4.20 -24.56 -3.18
C VAL A 196 3.53 -25.94 -3.11
N MET A 197 2.26 -26.05 -3.51
CA MET A 197 1.50 -27.30 -3.40
C MET A 197 1.94 -28.34 -4.44
N TYR A 198 2.22 -27.94 -5.67
CA TYR A 198 2.67 -28.83 -6.74
C TYR A 198 4.05 -29.42 -6.43
N ASN A 199 4.97 -28.57 -5.93
CA ASN A 199 6.32 -28.99 -5.59
C ASN A 199 6.38 -29.95 -4.39
N HIS A 200 5.39 -29.91 -3.48
CA HIS A 200 5.26 -30.90 -2.40
C HIS A 200 5.05 -32.33 -2.95
N LEU A 201 4.46 -32.48 -4.15
CA LEU A 201 4.22 -33.79 -4.76
C LEU A 201 5.46 -34.32 -5.52
N SER A 202 6.39 -33.46 -5.92
CA SER A 202 7.48 -33.77 -6.85
C SER A 202 8.88 -33.73 -6.24
N SER A 203 9.02 -33.87 -4.91
CA SER A 203 10.28 -33.90 -4.14
C SER A 203 11.26 -32.71 -4.32
N VAL A 204 10.89 -31.69 -5.10
CA VAL A 204 11.60 -30.40 -5.18
C VAL A 204 11.13 -29.55 -4.01
N THR A 205 11.76 -29.72 -2.86
CA THR A 205 11.43 -29.00 -1.63
C THR A 205 11.71 -27.50 -1.76
N ILE A 206 11.00 -26.68 -0.97
CA ILE A 206 11.24 -25.22 -0.82
C ILE A 206 12.75 -24.94 -0.61
N GLU A 207 13.45 -25.86 0.06
CA GLU A 207 14.91 -25.87 0.26
C GLU A 207 15.72 -25.60 -1.00
N ASN A 208 15.25 -26.03 -2.18
CA ASN A 208 15.99 -25.84 -3.43
C ASN A 208 15.77 -24.46 -4.08
N ASN A 209 14.73 -23.72 -3.66
CA ASN A 209 14.30 -22.47 -4.32
C ASN A 209 14.05 -21.32 -3.33
N ILE A 210 15.14 -20.81 -2.73
CA ILE A 210 15.13 -19.64 -1.81
C ILE A 210 14.39 -18.43 -2.40
N LEU A 211 14.57 -18.19 -3.71
CA LEU A 211 13.93 -17.12 -4.46
C LEU A 211 12.40 -17.11 -4.31
N ILE A 212 11.78 -18.27 -4.54
CA ILE A 212 10.33 -18.45 -4.49
C ILE A 212 9.83 -18.21 -3.07
N ALA A 213 10.56 -18.73 -2.06
CA ALA A 213 10.23 -18.52 -0.65
C ALA A 213 10.26 -17.04 -0.25
N ILE A 214 11.33 -16.30 -0.59
CA ILE A 214 11.48 -14.89 -0.21
C ILE A 214 10.45 -14.01 -0.91
N PHE A 215 10.34 -14.10 -2.24
CA PHE A 215 9.43 -13.23 -2.99
C PHE A 215 7.97 -13.60 -2.79
N GLY A 216 7.66 -14.89 -2.67
CA GLY A 216 6.31 -15.37 -2.37
C GLY A 216 5.82 -14.90 -1.00
N PHE A 217 6.68 -14.96 0.02
CA PHE A 217 6.36 -14.40 1.34
C PHE A 217 6.09 -12.90 1.29
N GLU A 218 6.91 -12.13 0.58
CA GLU A 218 6.68 -10.69 0.39
C GLU A 218 5.30 -10.44 -0.23
N ILE A 219 4.98 -11.11 -1.34
CA ILE A 219 3.67 -11.00 -2.03
C ILE A 219 2.52 -11.34 -1.08
N LEU A 220 2.60 -12.46 -0.36
CA LEU A 220 1.57 -12.87 0.61
C LEU A 220 1.40 -11.83 1.73
N ASN A 221 2.47 -11.18 2.17
CA ASN A 221 2.41 -10.15 3.20
C ASN A 221 1.87 -8.80 2.71
N LEU A 222 1.92 -8.53 1.40
CA LEU A 222 1.31 -7.35 0.78
C LEU A 222 -0.22 -7.49 0.70
N PHE A 223 -0.74 -8.69 0.42
CA PHE A 223 -2.17 -8.91 0.17
C PHE A 223 -3.13 -8.42 1.29
N PRO A 224 -2.87 -8.69 2.59
CA PRO A 224 -3.71 -8.15 3.67
C PRO A 224 -3.76 -6.61 3.72
N LEU A 225 -2.70 -5.93 3.28
CA LEU A 225 -2.65 -4.47 3.27
C LEU A 225 -3.57 -3.88 2.21
N ILE A 226 -3.63 -4.46 1.01
CA ILE A 226 -4.49 -3.96 -0.06
C ILE A 226 -5.97 -4.14 0.30
N LEU A 227 -6.32 -5.27 0.92
CA LEU A 227 -7.68 -5.48 1.45
C LEU A 227 -8.05 -4.42 2.49
N LEU A 228 -7.14 -4.11 3.43
CA LEU A 228 -7.36 -3.05 4.41
C LEU A 228 -7.55 -1.68 3.76
N THR A 229 -6.76 -1.33 2.75
CA THR A 229 -6.93 -0.07 2.02
C THR A 229 -8.26 -0.01 1.27
N SER A 230 -8.73 -1.14 0.75
CA SER A 230 -10.01 -1.27 0.05
C SER A 230 -11.18 -1.04 1.00
N ILE A 231 -11.14 -1.64 2.20
CA ILE A 231 -12.14 -1.41 3.25
C ILE A 231 -12.17 0.06 3.65
N LYS A 232 -11.01 0.67 3.95
CA LYS A 232 -10.93 2.08 4.34
C LYS A 232 -11.43 3.02 3.25
N TYR A 233 -11.06 2.75 2.00
CA TYR A 233 -11.52 3.53 0.86
C TYR A 233 -13.05 3.44 0.71
N GLY A 234 -13.63 2.24 0.81
CA GLY A 234 -15.08 2.03 0.77
C GLY A 234 -15.82 2.78 1.88
N LEU A 235 -15.33 2.72 3.12
CA LEU A 235 -15.90 3.47 4.25
C LEU A 235 -15.82 4.99 4.04
N ASN A 236 -14.71 5.49 3.50
CA ASN A 236 -14.56 6.92 3.18
C ASN A 236 -15.48 7.36 2.03
N CYS A 237 -15.64 6.52 0.99
CA CYS A 237 -16.60 6.78 -0.09
C CYS A 237 -18.01 6.88 0.46
N TYR A 238 -18.43 5.93 1.29
CA TYR A 238 -19.75 5.96 1.88
C TYR A 238 -19.96 7.23 2.73
N GLU A 239 -18.98 7.60 3.54
CA GLU A 239 -19.07 8.82 4.35
C GLU A 239 -19.22 10.07 3.50
N TYR A 240 -18.41 10.19 2.45
CA TYR A 240 -18.46 11.31 1.52
C TYR A 240 -19.84 11.37 0.84
N TRP A 241 -20.28 10.34 0.12
CA TRP A 241 -21.54 10.44 -0.63
C TRP A 241 -22.79 10.57 0.24
N LYS A 242 -22.78 10.02 1.46
CA LYS A 242 -23.95 10.06 2.34
C LYS A 242 -24.01 11.29 3.24
N PHE A 243 -22.88 11.80 3.70
CA PHE A 243 -22.82 12.83 4.74
C PHE A 243 -22.12 14.14 4.31
N ASP A 244 -21.52 14.23 3.13
CA ASP A 244 -20.79 15.45 2.69
C ASP A 244 -21.67 16.71 2.73
N GLY A 245 -22.93 16.63 2.28
CA GLY A 245 -23.89 17.75 2.37
C GLY A 245 -24.41 18.07 3.77
N LEU A 246 -24.17 17.22 4.77
CA LEU A 246 -24.61 17.41 6.16
C LEU A 246 -23.48 17.94 7.06
N ILE A 247 -22.22 17.62 6.74
CA ILE A 247 -21.05 18.03 7.53
C ILE A 247 -20.80 19.55 7.44
N ASP A 248 -21.11 20.18 6.30
CA ASP A 248 -20.90 21.62 6.11
C ASP A 248 -21.93 22.50 6.84
N ARG A 249 -23.04 21.94 7.34
CA ARG A 249 -24.06 22.68 8.11
C ARG A 249 -23.80 22.76 9.62
N HIS A 250 -22.59 22.45 10.08
CA HIS A 250 -22.22 22.51 11.51
C HIS A 250 -23.17 21.74 12.47
N GLN A 251 -23.99 20.81 11.97
CA GLN A 251 -24.83 19.95 12.81
C GLN A 251 -24.05 18.72 13.28
N TYR A 252 -22.93 18.95 13.99
CA TYR A 252 -22.17 17.87 14.62
C TYR A 252 -22.98 17.12 15.71
N ASN A 253 -24.07 17.73 16.17
CA ASN A 253 -24.98 17.16 17.16
C ASN A 253 -25.94 16.12 16.57
N ASP A 254 -25.93 15.90 15.25
CA ASP A 254 -26.82 14.95 14.61
C ASP A 254 -26.41 13.51 14.95
N LEU A 255 -27.22 12.83 15.77
CA LEU A 255 -26.99 11.48 16.30
C LEU A 255 -26.57 10.46 15.23
N LYS A 256 -27.14 10.59 14.04
CA LYS A 256 -26.87 9.67 12.91
C LYS A 256 -25.41 9.76 12.45
N ILE A 257 -24.86 10.98 12.38
CA ILE A 257 -23.47 11.23 11.99
C ILE A 257 -22.53 10.69 13.08
N LEU A 258 -22.81 10.99 14.35
CA LEU A 258 -22.05 10.49 15.50
C LEU A 258 -21.98 8.96 15.55
N LYS A 259 -23.12 8.29 15.32
CA LYS A 259 -23.19 6.81 15.24
C LYS A 259 -22.37 6.25 14.09
N TRP A 260 -22.42 6.89 12.91
CA TRP A 260 -21.61 6.48 11.76
C TRP A 260 -20.11 6.64 12.04
N CYS A 261 -19.69 7.79 12.57
CA CYS A 261 -18.30 8.05 12.94
C CYS A 261 -17.78 6.99 13.94
N ASP A 262 -18.58 6.62 14.94
CA ASP A 262 -18.22 5.54 15.88
C ASP A 262 -18.09 4.18 15.21
N PHE A 263 -19.03 3.85 14.33
CA PHE A 263 -19.00 2.60 13.59
C PHE A 263 -17.76 2.51 12.70
N LYS A 264 -17.53 3.53 11.86
CA LYS A 264 -16.37 3.62 10.98
C LYS A 264 -15.07 3.52 11.77
N LEU A 265 -14.97 4.25 12.88
CA LEU A 265 -13.79 4.23 13.73
C LEU A 265 -13.56 2.82 14.30
N LYS A 266 -14.59 2.17 14.88
CA LYS A 266 -14.50 0.80 15.39
C LYS A 266 -14.02 -0.18 14.32
N VAL A 267 -14.63 -0.15 13.14
CA VAL A 267 -14.26 -1.03 12.01
C VAL A 267 -12.80 -0.78 11.60
N ASN A 268 -12.39 0.48 11.44
CA ASN A 268 -11.01 0.80 11.06
C ASN A 268 -9.98 0.25 12.04
N TYR A 269 -10.17 0.45 13.35
CA TYR A 269 -9.20 -0.04 14.33
C TYR A 269 -9.20 -1.57 14.46
N ILE A 270 -10.36 -2.23 14.36
CA ILE A 270 -10.46 -3.68 14.38
C ILE A 270 -9.76 -4.28 13.15
N CYS A 271 -10.08 -3.79 11.95
CA CYS A 271 -9.46 -4.26 10.71
C CYS A 271 -7.94 -3.99 10.71
N GLU A 272 -7.50 -2.80 11.16
CA GLU A 272 -6.07 -2.51 11.31
C GLU A 272 -5.38 -3.48 12.24
N PHE A 273 -5.97 -3.79 13.38
CA PHE A 273 -5.40 -4.75 14.32
C PHE A 273 -5.35 -6.16 13.74
N LEU A 274 -6.46 -6.67 13.19
CA LEU A 274 -6.52 -8.02 12.61
C LEU A 274 -5.51 -8.20 11.48
N VAL A 275 -5.39 -7.22 10.59
CA VAL A 275 -4.44 -7.27 9.47
C VAL A 275 -2.99 -7.22 9.98
N ASN A 276 -2.68 -6.39 10.98
CA ASN A 276 -1.33 -6.35 11.53
C ASN A 276 -1.00 -7.61 12.36
N LEU A 277 -1.99 -8.21 13.01
CA LEU A 277 -1.85 -9.49 13.71
C LEU A 277 -1.55 -10.62 12.71
N LEU A 278 -2.31 -10.67 11.61
CA LEU A 278 -2.08 -11.63 10.52
C LEU A 278 -0.66 -11.47 9.96
N ARG A 279 -0.25 -10.25 9.61
CA ARG A 279 1.10 -9.99 9.07
C ARG A 279 2.21 -10.37 10.04
N PHE A 280 2.03 -10.07 11.33
CA PHE A 280 2.99 -10.47 12.35
C PHE A 280 3.09 -12.00 12.45
N SER A 281 1.94 -12.70 12.47
CA SER A 281 1.88 -14.17 12.47
C SER A 281 2.56 -14.79 11.24
N MET A 282 2.26 -14.27 10.04
CA MET A 282 2.92 -14.71 8.79
C MET A 282 4.44 -14.47 8.87
N THR A 283 4.88 -13.35 9.44
CA THR A 283 6.31 -13.04 9.55
C THR A 283 7.03 -13.93 10.57
N CYS A 284 6.40 -14.25 11.69
CA CYS A 284 6.95 -15.20 12.66
C CYS A 284 7.08 -16.61 12.07
N THR A 285 6.02 -17.11 11.43
CA THR A 285 6.03 -18.44 10.79
C THR A 285 7.09 -18.53 9.70
N PHE A 286 7.18 -17.52 8.83
CA PHE A 286 8.24 -17.47 7.82
C PHE A 286 9.64 -17.39 8.42
N SER A 287 9.85 -16.62 9.48
CA SER A 287 11.16 -16.51 10.13
C SER A 287 11.62 -17.84 10.73
N VAL A 288 10.70 -18.61 11.34
CA VAL A 288 10.99 -19.95 11.88
C VAL A 288 11.32 -20.93 10.75
N ILE A 289 10.52 -20.95 9.68
CA ILE A 289 10.77 -21.80 8.50
C ILE A 289 12.12 -21.47 7.86
N PHE A 290 12.41 -20.17 7.66
CA PHE A 290 13.64 -19.72 7.03
C PHE A 290 14.89 -20.04 7.86
N LEU A 291 14.78 -19.95 9.20
CA LEU A 291 15.84 -20.34 10.12
C LEU A 291 16.11 -21.85 10.08
N TYR A 292 15.05 -22.67 9.93
CA TYR A 292 15.17 -24.12 9.88
C TYR A 292 15.77 -24.61 8.54
N LEU A 293 15.35 -24.02 7.41
CA LEU A 293 15.73 -24.50 6.07
C LEU A 293 17.00 -23.89 5.50
N TYR A 294 17.34 -22.64 5.85
CA TYR A 294 18.44 -21.92 5.21
C TYR A 294 19.47 -21.40 6.20
N THR A 295 19.28 -20.17 6.70
CA THR A 295 20.23 -19.43 7.54
C THR A 295 19.51 -18.40 8.40
N PHE A 296 20.26 -17.68 9.24
CA PHE A 296 19.71 -16.59 10.02
C PHE A 296 19.05 -15.51 9.12
N PRO A 297 17.78 -15.14 9.36
CA PRO A 297 16.98 -14.28 8.47
C PRO A 297 17.30 -12.79 8.61
N LEU A 298 18.57 -12.37 8.43
CA LEU A 298 18.99 -10.95 8.56
C LEU A 298 18.20 -10.00 7.66
N HIS A 299 17.85 -10.45 6.45
CA HIS A 299 17.02 -9.71 5.51
C HIS A 299 15.64 -9.33 6.07
N ILE A 300 15.05 -10.23 6.87
CA ILE A 300 13.63 -10.16 7.29
C ILE A 300 13.49 -9.49 8.65
N LEU A 301 14.57 -9.45 9.44
CA LEU A 301 14.63 -8.85 10.77
C LEU A 301 14.11 -7.40 10.84
N PRO A 302 14.47 -6.49 9.92
CA PRO A 302 13.93 -5.13 9.92
C PRO A 302 12.39 -5.11 9.75
N SER A 303 11.86 -5.93 8.84
CA SER A 303 10.43 -6.06 8.56
C SER A 303 9.65 -6.71 9.69
N SER A 304 10.25 -7.68 10.38
CA SER A 304 9.65 -8.35 11.53
C SER A 304 9.57 -7.42 12.73
N TYR A 305 10.63 -6.65 13.03
CA TYR A 305 10.61 -5.61 14.05
C TYR A 305 9.55 -4.54 13.76
N LEU A 306 9.47 -4.06 12.52
CA LEU A 306 8.48 -3.06 12.13
C LEU A 306 7.05 -3.60 12.29
N SER A 307 6.82 -4.85 11.92
CA SER A 307 5.51 -5.51 12.07
C SER A 307 5.09 -5.62 13.53
N LEU A 308 6.01 -6.03 14.42
CA LEU A 308 5.79 -6.07 15.87
C LEU A 308 5.47 -4.67 16.42
N ARG A 309 6.30 -3.66 16.09
CA ARG A 309 6.11 -2.29 16.56
C ARG A 309 4.74 -1.75 16.15
N VAL A 310 4.34 -1.95 14.90
CA VAL A 310 3.03 -1.52 14.41
C VAL A 310 1.91 -2.27 15.13
N LEU A 311 2.03 -3.57 15.35
CA LEU A 311 1.04 -4.35 16.10
C LEU A 311 0.87 -3.80 17.53
N ILE A 312 1.97 -3.55 18.25
CA ILE A 312 1.95 -2.97 19.61
C ILE A 312 1.28 -1.58 19.60
N LEU A 313 1.55 -0.76 18.59
CA LEU A 313 0.91 0.56 18.48
C LEU A 313 -0.60 0.42 18.24
N LYS A 314 -1.02 -0.50 17.37
CA LYS A 314 -2.44 -0.70 17.04
C LYS A 314 -3.23 -1.36 18.17
N THR A 315 -2.62 -2.27 18.93
CA THR A 315 -3.23 -2.82 20.15
C THR A 315 -3.49 -1.73 21.18
N ARG A 316 -2.51 -0.84 21.42
CA ARG A 316 -2.67 0.31 22.33
C ARG A 316 -3.85 1.19 21.91
N CYS A 317 -3.93 1.52 20.62
CA CYS A 317 -5.07 2.28 20.11
C CYS A 317 -6.41 1.57 20.35
N LEU A 318 -6.51 0.27 20.12
CA LEU A 318 -7.75 -0.48 20.40
C LEU A 318 -8.12 -0.49 21.89
N VAL A 319 -7.14 -0.67 22.77
CA VAL A 319 -7.33 -0.63 24.22
C VAL A 319 -7.83 0.76 24.64
N ASP A 320 -7.23 1.82 24.10
CA ASP A 320 -7.66 3.20 24.38
C ASP A 320 -9.10 3.46 23.95
N LEU A 321 -9.53 2.92 22.80
CA LEU A 321 -10.92 3.06 22.35
C LEU A 321 -11.90 2.32 23.24
N LYS A 322 -11.58 1.09 23.64
CA LYS A 322 -12.39 0.33 24.59
C LYS A 322 -12.49 1.07 25.92
N LYS A 323 -11.38 1.62 26.42
CA LYS A 323 -11.34 2.43 27.64
C LYS A 323 -12.23 3.68 27.53
N ARG A 324 -12.22 4.38 26.39
CA ARG A 324 -13.12 5.52 26.12
C ARG A 324 -14.58 5.09 26.09
N GLN A 325 -14.91 3.98 25.44
CA GLN A 325 -16.28 3.44 25.40
C GLN A 325 -16.80 3.14 26.81
N PHE A 326 -15.99 2.51 27.66
CA PHE A 326 -16.38 2.24 29.04
C PHE A 326 -16.59 3.54 29.86
N LYS A 327 -15.78 4.59 29.64
CA LYS A 327 -16.01 5.90 30.27
C LYS A 327 -17.36 6.49 29.85
N LEU A 328 -17.68 6.45 28.56
CA LEU A 328 -18.94 6.96 28.02
C LEU A 328 -20.16 6.16 28.52
N GLN A 329 -20.03 4.84 28.68
CA GLN A 329 -21.09 3.99 29.24
C GLN A 329 -21.39 4.28 30.71
N LYS A 330 -20.42 4.82 31.46
CA LYS A 330 -20.62 5.20 32.87
C LYS A 330 -21.46 6.48 33.03
N LEU A 331 -21.72 7.21 31.95
CA LEU A 331 -22.55 8.41 31.98
C LEU A 331 -24.02 8.04 32.20
N LEU A 332 -24.71 8.80 33.07
CA LEU A 332 -26.11 8.55 33.37
C LEU A 332 -27.01 9.31 32.39
N VAL A 333 -28.19 8.72 32.12
CA VAL A 333 -29.32 9.46 31.56
C VAL A 333 -30.02 10.16 32.73
N PRO A 334 -30.31 11.47 32.65
CA PRO A 334 -31.01 12.17 33.74
C PRO A 334 -32.38 11.51 33.99
N PRO A 335 -32.75 11.23 35.25
CA PRO A 335 -33.96 10.49 35.58
C PRO A 335 -35.25 11.31 35.43
N ASN A 336 -35.21 12.65 35.41
CA ASN A 336 -36.37 13.53 35.29
C ASN A 336 -36.00 14.86 34.59
N ASP A 337 -36.96 15.45 33.87
CA ASP A 337 -36.86 16.78 33.23
C ASP A 337 -36.64 17.93 34.25
N SER A 338 -36.85 17.68 35.55
CA SER A 338 -36.77 18.67 36.63
C SER A 338 -35.36 19.08 37.06
N LEU A 339 -34.30 18.48 36.48
CA LEU A 339 -32.89 18.88 36.74
C LEU A 339 -32.31 19.84 35.70
N LEU A 340 -33.13 20.35 34.76
CA LEU A 340 -32.77 21.35 33.75
C LEU A 340 -32.52 22.77 34.33
N ASN A 341 -32.00 22.90 35.56
CA ASN A 341 -31.60 24.21 36.10
C ASN A 341 -30.50 24.89 35.26
N GLN A 342 -29.83 24.13 34.37
CA GLN A 342 -29.02 24.64 33.28
C GLN A 342 -29.75 24.35 31.97
N ASN A 343 -30.37 25.37 31.37
CA ASN A 343 -31.11 25.20 30.10
C ASN A 343 -30.18 25.04 28.88
N LYS A 344 -28.86 25.21 29.03
CA LYS A 344 -27.89 25.28 27.92
C LYS A 344 -26.67 24.40 28.15
N CYS A 345 -26.20 23.74 27.11
CA CYS A 345 -24.94 23.02 27.13
C CYS A 345 -23.77 24.00 26.99
N ILE A 346 -22.85 24.09 27.97
CA ILE A 346 -21.72 25.05 27.95
C ILE A 346 -20.68 24.77 26.84
N VAL A 347 -20.76 23.62 26.16
CA VAL A 347 -19.80 23.26 25.10
C VAL A 347 -20.23 23.80 23.74
N CYS A 348 -21.52 23.68 23.39
CA CYS A 348 -22.07 24.22 22.13
C CYS A 348 -22.90 25.50 22.32
N PHE A 349 -23.19 25.89 23.57
CA PHE A 349 -24.05 27.00 23.96
C PHE A 349 -25.53 26.88 23.50
N GLU A 350 -25.95 25.71 23.00
CA GLU A 350 -27.33 25.42 22.59
C GLU A 350 -28.20 24.93 23.76
N GLU A 351 -29.51 25.18 23.67
CA GLU A 351 -30.49 24.76 24.67
C GLU A 351 -30.78 23.26 24.61
N PHE A 352 -31.06 22.66 25.77
CA PHE A 352 -31.51 21.28 25.84
C PHE A 352 -32.97 21.20 25.38
N SER A 353 -33.19 21.07 24.08
CA SER A 353 -34.53 20.95 23.50
C SER A 353 -35.21 19.63 23.88
N THR A 354 -36.51 19.66 24.14
CA THR A 354 -37.36 18.49 24.49
C THR A 354 -37.36 17.41 23.40
N ASP A 355 -37.23 17.77 22.12
CA ASP A 355 -37.08 16.81 20.99
C ASP A 355 -35.72 16.07 20.99
N HIS A 356 -34.70 16.62 21.66
CA HIS A 356 -33.37 16.04 21.83
C HIS A 356 -33.08 15.54 23.26
N GLY A 357 -34.11 15.44 24.12
CA GLY A 357 -33.98 14.99 25.51
C GLY A 357 -33.32 13.61 25.68
N LYS A 358 -33.28 12.78 24.62
CA LYS A 358 -32.61 11.45 24.61
C LYS A 358 -31.08 11.52 24.59
N ASP A 359 -30.50 12.68 24.30
CA ASP A 359 -29.06 12.85 24.13
C ASP A 359 -28.37 13.63 25.24
N VAL A 360 -29.10 14.05 26.28
CA VAL A 360 -28.47 14.66 27.45
C VAL A 360 -27.83 13.56 28.30
N ARG A 361 -26.63 13.83 28.82
CA ARG A 361 -25.94 12.97 29.78
C ARG A 361 -25.52 13.75 31.01
N VAL A 362 -25.59 13.07 32.16
CA VAL A 362 -25.15 13.58 33.45
C VAL A 362 -23.86 12.88 33.86
N LEU A 363 -22.88 13.67 34.30
CA LEU A 363 -21.65 13.17 34.90
C LEU A 363 -21.90 12.70 36.34
N LYS A 364 -21.67 11.41 36.64
CA LYS A 364 -21.86 10.82 37.98
C LYS A 364 -21.14 11.56 39.12
N ASN A 365 -19.96 12.10 38.85
CA ASN A 365 -19.09 12.64 39.89
C ASN A 365 -19.39 14.11 40.25
N CYS A 366 -20.17 14.82 39.42
CA CYS A 366 -20.40 16.26 39.58
C CYS A 366 -21.77 16.76 39.12
N ASN A 367 -22.62 15.88 38.60
CA ASN A 367 -24.00 16.14 38.17
C ASN A 367 -24.19 17.21 37.10
N HIS A 368 -23.12 17.62 36.40
CA HIS A 368 -23.21 18.54 35.27
C HIS A 368 -23.79 17.87 34.01
N LEU A 369 -24.59 18.64 33.27
CA LEU A 369 -25.36 18.21 32.09
C LEU A 369 -24.69 18.65 30.78
N PHE A 370 -24.64 17.74 29.80
CA PHE A 370 -24.10 18.03 28.47
C PHE A 370 -24.84 17.22 27.40
N HIS A 371 -24.84 17.70 26.15
CA HIS A 371 -25.18 16.84 25.00
C HIS A 371 -24.15 15.70 24.89
N TYR A 372 -24.63 14.50 24.57
CA TYR A 372 -23.80 13.30 24.42
C TYR A 372 -22.68 13.52 23.39
N GLY A 373 -23.00 14.12 22.23
CA GLY A 373 -22.01 14.46 21.20
C GLY A 373 -20.94 15.44 21.68
N CYS A 374 -21.35 16.50 22.40
CA CYS A 374 -20.45 17.49 22.98
C CYS A 374 -19.51 16.88 24.03
N LEU A 375 -20.06 16.12 24.98
CA LEU A 375 -19.28 15.49 26.04
C LEU A 375 -18.36 14.40 25.49
N LYS A 376 -18.81 13.64 24.48
CA LYS A 376 -18.01 12.63 23.80
C LYS A 376 -16.77 13.24 23.15
N ASN A 377 -16.94 14.31 22.38
CA ASN A 377 -15.81 15.05 21.81
C ASN A 377 -14.89 15.60 22.90
N TRP A 378 -15.47 16.15 23.96
CA TRP A 378 -14.68 16.72 25.05
C TRP A 378 -13.78 15.68 25.73
N ILE A 379 -14.29 14.47 25.95
CA ILE A 379 -13.54 13.36 26.58
C ILE A 379 -12.34 12.92 25.73
N ASP A 380 -12.36 13.17 24.41
CA ASP A 380 -11.21 12.92 23.55
C ASP A 380 -10.05 13.90 23.80
N TYR A 381 -10.33 15.13 24.26
CA TYR A 381 -9.33 16.15 24.57
C TYR A 381 -8.98 16.23 26.06
N SER A 382 -9.95 16.05 26.95
CA SER A 382 -9.78 16.24 28.40
C SER A 382 -10.54 15.18 29.19
N SER A 383 -9.91 14.64 30.22
CA SER A 383 -10.53 13.68 31.15
C SER A 383 -11.25 14.35 32.34
N CYS A 384 -11.47 15.66 32.27
CA CYS A 384 -12.05 16.47 33.34
C CYS A 384 -13.32 17.18 32.88
N CYS A 385 -14.26 17.41 33.80
CA CYS A 385 -15.48 18.14 33.56
C CYS A 385 -15.19 19.59 33.07
N PRO A 386 -15.83 20.07 31.99
CA PRO A 386 -15.67 21.45 31.51
C PRO A 386 -15.99 22.52 32.56
N ILE A 387 -16.93 22.24 33.47
CA ILE A 387 -17.45 23.20 34.44
C ILE A 387 -16.61 23.21 35.72
N CYS A 388 -16.44 22.07 36.37
CA CYS A 388 -15.77 22.00 37.68
C CYS A 388 -14.40 21.33 37.67
N ARG A 389 -13.89 20.93 36.49
CA ARG A 389 -12.58 20.26 36.30
C ARG A 389 -12.38 18.96 37.11
N LYS A 390 -13.43 18.43 37.75
CA LYS A 390 -13.41 17.10 38.39
C LYS A 390 -13.23 16.01 37.33
N LYS A 391 -12.47 14.96 37.66
CA LYS A 391 -12.19 13.83 36.76
C LYS A 391 -13.46 13.04 36.44
N ILE A 392 -13.62 12.68 35.17
CA ILE A 392 -14.78 11.95 34.61
C ILE A 392 -14.62 10.43 34.79
#